data_AF-A0A358KHG2-F1
#
_entry.id   AF-A0A358KHG2-F1
#
_cell.length_a   1.000
_cell.length_b   1.000
_cell.length_c   1.000
_cell.angle_alpha   90.00
_cell.angle_beta   90.00
_cell.angle_gamma   90.00
#
_symmetry.space_group_name_H-M   'P 1'
#
loop_
_entity.id
_entity.type
_entity.pdbx_description
1 polymer ?
#
loop_
_entity_poly.entity_id
_entity_poly.type
_entity_poly.pdbx_seq_one_letter_code
_entity_poly.pdbx_strand_id
1 'polypeptide(L)'
;TRVATYQLGRENGVGISDYLARAVGFKATHYLSHETKKPDGYKNFGIYCRFINDELGRFASRLKATPEPGGEGNMLDHTALFFGSASSAFHLSRNYPLLLIGGRKLGFKHGQYLKYGQGNQKHQSTAGIDTDAGWRGEMNFSEVPTANLYLTMLHKLGVEAKSFAGSTETLAEV
;
A
#
# COMPACT_ATOMS: atom_id res chain seq x y z
N THR A 1 -20.66 -3.38 7.92
CA THR A 1 -19.46 -2.89 7.20
C THR A 1 -19.59 -3.16 5.72
N ARG A 2 -19.30 -2.17 4.87
CA ARG A 2 -19.24 -2.35 3.40
C ARG A 2 -17.78 -2.35 2.99
N VAL A 3 -17.40 -3.24 2.07
CA VAL A 3 -16.01 -3.36 1.58
C VAL A 3 -16.03 -3.35 0.07
N ALA A 4 -15.13 -2.58 -0.53
CA ALA A 4 -14.85 -2.60 -1.95
C ALA A 4 -13.33 -2.72 -2.13
N THR A 5 -12.93 -3.62 -3.04
CA THR A 5 -11.52 -3.79 -3.42
C THR A 5 -11.37 -3.39 -4.88
N TYR A 6 -10.33 -2.62 -5.17
CA TYR A 6 -10.00 -2.23 -6.53
C TYR A 6 -8.51 -2.43 -6.78
N GLN A 7 -8.19 -3.24 -7.78
CA GLN A 7 -6.82 -3.55 -8.17
C GLN A 7 -6.46 -2.78 -9.44
N LEU A 8 -5.44 -1.91 -9.35
CA LEU A 8 -4.98 -1.11 -10.48
C LEU A 8 -4.14 -1.93 -11.48
N GLY A 9 -3.24 -2.77 -10.99
CA GLY A 9 -2.30 -3.53 -11.83
C GLY A 9 -2.08 -4.95 -11.31
N ARG A 10 -1.47 -5.79 -12.14
CA ARG A 10 -1.00 -7.14 -11.76
C ARG A 10 0.42 -7.36 -12.29
N GLU A 11 1.17 -8.20 -11.59
CA GLU A 11 2.61 -8.41 -11.82
C GLU A 11 2.95 -9.09 -13.16
N ASN A 12 1.99 -9.67 -13.89
CA ASN A 12 2.25 -10.27 -15.20
C ASN A 12 2.15 -9.27 -16.37
N GLY A 13 2.12 -7.96 -16.09
CA GLY A 13 2.28 -6.92 -17.11
C GLY A 13 1.06 -6.61 -17.97
N VAL A 14 -0.15 -6.95 -17.50
CA VAL A 14 -1.39 -6.67 -18.23
C VAL A 14 -2.44 -6.14 -17.27
N GLY A 15 -3.10 -5.03 -17.56
CA GLY A 15 -4.25 -4.61 -16.77
C GLY A 15 -4.67 -3.18 -16.99
N ILE A 16 -5.65 -2.74 -16.20
CA ILE A 16 -6.17 -1.37 -16.30
C ILE A 16 -5.11 -0.31 -16.02
N SER A 17 -4.07 -0.67 -15.27
CA SER A 17 -2.88 0.14 -15.02
C SER A 17 -2.21 0.65 -16.29
N ASP A 18 -2.27 -0.05 -17.42
CA ASP A 18 -1.63 0.43 -18.64
C ASP A 18 -2.36 1.63 -19.23
N TYR A 19 -3.69 1.70 -19.08
CA TYR A 19 -4.45 2.89 -19.45
C TYR A 19 -4.09 4.07 -18.55
N LEU A 20 -3.83 3.83 -17.27
CA LEU A 20 -3.39 4.85 -16.33
C LEU A 20 -1.97 5.35 -16.65
N ALA A 21 -1.05 4.48 -17.06
CA ALA A 21 0.25 4.89 -17.58
C ALA A 21 0.13 5.76 -18.84
N ARG A 22 -0.78 5.41 -19.75
CA ARG A 22 -1.02 6.19 -20.98
C ARG A 22 -1.54 7.59 -20.69
N ALA A 23 -2.34 7.75 -19.64
CA ALA A 23 -2.82 9.07 -19.20
C ALA A 23 -1.69 10.03 -18.83
N VAL A 24 -0.51 9.52 -18.49
CA VAL A 24 0.69 10.30 -18.16
C VAL A 24 1.85 10.10 -19.13
N GLY A 25 1.56 9.63 -20.35
CA GLY A 25 2.53 9.58 -21.44
C GLY A 25 3.38 8.31 -21.52
N PHE A 26 3.05 7.25 -20.78
CA PHE A 26 3.77 5.97 -20.81
C PHE A 26 2.93 4.83 -21.38
N LYS A 27 3.57 3.79 -21.94
CA LYS A 27 2.86 2.72 -22.66
C LYS A 27 2.31 1.61 -21.76
N ALA A 28 3.12 1.16 -20.80
CA ALA A 28 2.83 0.01 -19.96
C ALA A 28 3.36 0.23 -18.54
N THR A 29 2.52 0.03 -17.53
CA THR A 29 2.86 0.34 -16.13
C THR A 29 3.90 -0.63 -15.58
N HIS A 30 3.75 -1.92 -15.87
CA HIS A 30 4.69 -2.93 -15.37
C HIS A 30 6.10 -2.68 -15.92
N TYR A 31 6.23 -2.26 -17.18
CA TYR A 31 7.54 -1.97 -17.75
C TYR A 31 8.23 -0.79 -17.04
N LEU A 32 7.49 0.19 -16.53
CA LEU A 32 8.09 1.33 -15.81
C LEU A 32 8.91 0.90 -14.58
N SER A 33 8.50 -0.15 -13.87
CA SER A 33 9.25 -0.65 -12.70
C SER A 33 10.55 -1.37 -13.10
N HIS A 34 10.55 -2.10 -14.23
CA HIS A 34 11.75 -2.74 -14.81
C HIS A 34 12.78 -1.73 -15.31
N GLU A 35 12.32 -0.56 -15.75
CA GLU A 35 13.19 0.45 -16.38
C GLU A 35 13.84 1.39 -15.38
N THR A 36 13.58 1.25 -14.08
CA THR A 36 14.04 2.19 -13.04
C THR A 36 15.55 2.45 -13.05
N LYS A 37 16.36 1.51 -13.56
CA LYS A 37 17.83 1.62 -13.69
C LYS A 37 18.34 2.27 -14.98
N LYS A 38 17.48 2.51 -15.96
CA LYS A 38 17.86 3.22 -17.20
C LYS A 38 17.90 4.74 -16.97
N PRO A 39 18.53 5.53 -17.85
CA PRO A 39 18.41 6.99 -17.81
C PRO A 39 16.94 7.41 -17.71
N ASP A 40 16.64 8.33 -16.80
CA ASP A 40 15.28 8.78 -16.47
C ASP A 40 14.30 7.71 -15.93
N GLY A 41 14.72 6.47 -15.70
CA GLY A 41 13.86 5.37 -15.25
C GLY A 41 13.08 5.69 -13.98
N TYR A 42 13.79 6.07 -12.91
CA TYR A 42 13.17 6.50 -11.65
C TYR A 42 12.27 7.74 -11.81
N LYS A 43 12.64 8.67 -12.68
CA LYS A 43 11.83 9.87 -12.96
C LYS A 43 10.51 9.47 -13.62
N ASN A 44 10.55 8.61 -14.64
CA ASN A 44 9.38 8.14 -15.36
C ASN A 44 8.46 7.32 -14.45
N PHE A 45 9.02 6.39 -13.67
CA PHE A 45 8.23 5.64 -12.70
C PHE A 45 7.63 6.56 -11.62
N GLY A 46 8.40 7.54 -11.15
CA GLY A 46 7.96 8.56 -10.19
C GLY A 46 6.80 9.42 -10.71
N ILE A 47 6.79 9.79 -11.99
CA ILE A 47 5.66 10.51 -12.63
C ILE A 47 4.38 9.69 -12.55
N TYR A 48 4.46 8.39 -12.88
CA TYR A 48 3.31 7.49 -12.77
C TYR A 48 2.86 7.30 -11.32
N CYS A 49 3.78 7.01 -10.40
CA CYS A 49 3.48 6.88 -8.97
C CYS A 49 2.82 8.15 -8.41
N ARG A 50 3.30 9.33 -8.79
CA ARG A 50 2.71 10.61 -8.39
C ARG A 50 1.27 10.72 -8.89
N PHE A 51 1.01 10.44 -10.16
CA PHE A 51 -0.35 10.50 -10.71
C PHE A 51 -1.33 9.61 -9.94
N ILE A 52 -0.96 8.38 -9.62
CA ILE A 52 -1.83 7.48 -8.84
C ILE A 52 -2.06 8.04 -7.42
N ASN A 53 -1.04 8.60 -6.78
CA ASN A 53 -1.18 9.20 -5.45
C ASN A 53 -2.02 10.49 -5.47
N ASP A 54 -1.94 11.29 -6.53
CA ASP A 54 -2.79 12.47 -6.73
C ASP A 54 -4.27 12.06 -6.85
N GLU A 55 -4.57 10.98 -7.58
CA GLU A 55 -5.93 10.43 -7.68
C GLU A 55 -6.44 9.83 -6.36
N LEU A 56 -5.58 9.15 -5.59
CA LEU A 56 -5.90 8.68 -4.24
C LEU A 56 -6.21 9.87 -3.31
N GLY A 57 -5.40 10.93 -3.36
CA GLY A 57 -5.59 12.16 -2.60
C GLY A 57 -6.90 12.86 -2.97
N ARG A 58 -7.24 12.90 -4.26
CA ARG A 58 -8.51 13.42 -4.75
C ARG A 58 -9.69 12.60 -4.23
N PHE A 59 -9.59 11.27 -4.23
CA PHE A 59 -10.63 10.40 -3.68
C PHE A 59 -10.82 10.61 -2.17
N ALA A 60 -9.74 10.60 -1.39
CA ALA A 60 -9.80 10.87 0.05
C ALA A 60 -10.37 12.27 0.37
N SER A 61 -10.00 13.28 -0.44
CA SER A 61 -10.51 14.64 -0.29
C SER A 61 -12.01 14.73 -0.55
N ARG A 62 -12.52 13.97 -1.53
CA ARG A 62 -13.98 13.89 -1.79
C ARG A 62 -14.72 13.23 -0.63
N LEU A 63 -14.18 12.15 -0.05
CA LEU A 63 -14.76 11.53 1.13
C LEU A 63 -14.78 12.50 2.32
N LYS A 64 -13.69 13.25 2.52
CA LYS A 64 -13.60 14.25 3.59
C LYS A 64 -14.58 15.41 3.41
N ALA A 65 -14.82 15.84 2.17
CA ALA A 65 -15.75 16.92 1.85
C ALA A 65 -17.23 16.48 1.86
N THR A 66 -17.51 15.18 1.93
CA THR A 66 -18.88 14.65 1.90
C THR A 66 -19.35 14.36 3.33
N PRO A 67 -20.43 14.99 3.82
CA PRO A 67 -21.01 14.67 5.12
C PRO A 67 -21.39 13.20 5.24
N GLU A 68 -21.25 12.63 6.43
CA GLU A 68 -21.72 11.26 6.67
C GLU A 68 -23.26 11.22 6.61
N PRO A 69 -23.88 10.39 5.73
CA PRO A 69 -25.33 10.30 5.67
C PRO A 69 -25.93 9.81 7.00
N GLY A 70 -26.77 10.64 7.62
CA GLY A 70 -27.47 10.27 8.85
C GLY A 70 -26.59 10.24 10.11
N GLY A 71 -25.41 10.85 10.08
CA GLY A 71 -24.49 10.87 11.23
C GLY A 71 -23.62 12.12 11.30
N GLU A 72 -22.73 12.14 12.29
CA GLU A 72 -21.76 13.23 12.47
C GLU A 72 -20.46 12.98 11.70
N GLY A 73 -19.83 14.08 11.28
CA GLY A 73 -18.55 14.07 10.60
C GLY A 73 -18.69 13.96 9.08
N ASN A 74 -17.68 13.35 8.46
CA ASN A 74 -17.63 13.16 7.00
C ASN A 74 -17.37 11.69 6.67
N MET A 75 -17.58 11.31 5.41
CA MET A 75 -17.40 9.92 4.98
C MET A 75 -15.99 9.37 5.21
N LEU A 76 -14.95 10.22 5.19
CA LEU A 76 -13.58 9.77 5.48
C LEU A 76 -13.39 9.40 6.95
N ASP A 77 -14.14 9.98 7.88
CA ASP A 77 -14.09 9.59 9.30
C ASP A 77 -14.58 8.14 9.51
N HIS A 78 -15.46 7.65 8.63
CA HIS A 78 -16.09 6.32 8.71
C HIS A 78 -15.60 5.33 7.65
N THR A 79 -14.66 5.75 6.79
CA THR A 79 -14.09 4.92 5.73
C THR A 79 -12.58 4.74 5.94
N ALA A 80 -12.12 3.49 6.01
CA ALA A 80 -10.68 3.17 5.99
C ALA A 80 -10.24 2.84 4.56
N LEU A 81 -9.30 3.61 4.02
CA LEU A 81 -8.65 3.35 2.74
C LEU A 81 -7.31 2.69 3.00
N PHE A 82 -7.10 1.50 2.44
CA PHE A 82 -5.83 0.80 2.47
C PHE A 82 -5.28 0.68 1.04
N PHE A 83 -4.10 1.25 0.82
CA PHE A 83 -3.52 1.42 -0.51
C PHE A 83 -2.03 1.11 -0.50
N GLY A 84 -1.52 0.45 -1.54
CA GLY A 84 -0.09 0.15 -1.63
C GLY A 84 0.27 -0.71 -2.84
N SER A 85 1.47 -1.27 -2.80
CA SER A 85 2.03 -2.17 -3.81
C SER A 85 1.97 -3.63 -3.34
N ALA A 86 2.15 -4.59 -4.26
CA ALA A 86 2.40 -5.99 -3.93
C ALA A 86 3.90 -6.35 -3.97
N SER A 87 4.75 -5.39 -4.33
CA SER A 87 6.19 -5.59 -4.51
C SER A 87 7.01 -4.37 -4.05
N SER A 88 8.17 -4.62 -3.43
CA SER A 88 9.12 -3.60 -2.97
C SER A 88 10.37 -3.47 -3.83
N ALA A 89 10.78 -4.56 -4.49
CA ALA A 89 11.91 -4.64 -5.42
C ALA A 89 11.57 -5.64 -6.54
N PHE A 90 12.51 -5.98 -7.40
CA PHE A 90 12.25 -6.90 -8.51
C PHE A 90 11.72 -8.26 -7.99
N HIS A 91 10.46 -8.55 -8.32
CA HIS A 91 9.71 -9.74 -7.91
C HIS A 91 9.75 -10.04 -6.39
N LEU A 92 9.77 -9.01 -5.55
CA LEU A 92 9.89 -9.19 -4.10
C LEU A 92 8.69 -8.62 -3.33
N SER A 93 7.83 -9.51 -2.84
CA SER A 93 6.68 -9.17 -1.99
C SER A 93 7.04 -9.08 -0.49
N ARG A 94 8.03 -8.24 -0.14
CA ARG A 94 8.47 -8.03 1.26
C ARG A 94 8.57 -6.55 1.58
N ASN A 95 8.02 -6.11 2.72
CA ASN A 95 8.13 -4.74 3.24
C ASN A 95 7.88 -3.64 2.19
N TYR A 96 6.82 -3.82 1.40
CA TYR A 96 6.37 -2.85 0.42
C TYR A 96 5.62 -1.71 1.10
N PRO A 97 5.64 -0.49 0.52
CA PRO A 97 4.99 0.66 1.11
C PRO A 97 3.46 0.47 1.13
N LEU A 98 2.88 0.80 2.28
CA LEU A 98 1.44 0.75 2.54
C LEU A 98 1.00 2.09 3.13
N LEU A 99 -0.18 2.55 2.70
CA LEU A 99 -0.86 3.74 3.19
C LEU A 99 -2.22 3.33 3.77
N LEU A 100 -2.50 3.84 4.97
CA LEU A 100 -3.79 3.72 5.63
C LEU A 100 -4.33 5.12 5.90
N ILE A 101 -5.52 5.43 5.39
CA ILE A 101 -6.10 6.78 5.41
C ILE A 101 -7.56 6.70 5.87
N GLY A 102 -7.98 7.61 6.74
CA GLY A 102 -9.38 7.71 7.19
C GLY A 102 -9.77 6.73 8.29
N GLY A 103 -11.05 6.61 8.60
CA GLY A 103 -11.55 5.71 9.63
C GLY A 103 -11.28 6.19 11.05
N ARG A 104 -11.15 7.51 11.29
CA ARG A 104 -10.97 8.08 12.63
C ARG A 104 -12.05 7.61 13.62
N LYS A 105 -13.31 7.53 13.19
CA LYS A 105 -14.43 7.06 14.02
C LYS A 105 -14.45 5.53 14.18
N LEU A 106 -13.61 4.82 13.43
CA LEU A 106 -13.30 3.39 13.60
C LEU A 106 -12.06 3.18 14.51
N GLY A 107 -11.49 4.26 15.05
CA GLY A 107 -10.38 4.21 15.98
C GLY A 107 -8.99 4.10 15.34
N PHE A 108 -8.84 4.33 14.04
CA PHE A 108 -7.51 4.36 13.39
C PHE A 108 -6.71 5.62 13.77
N LYS A 109 -5.41 5.45 14.01
CA LYS A 109 -4.46 6.52 14.35
C LYS A 109 -3.61 6.92 13.15
N HIS A 110 -3.52 8.22 12.89
CA HIS A 110 -2.89 8.79 11.68
C HIS A 110 -1.80 9.81 12.02
N GLY A 111 -1.08 10.28 11.00
CA GLY A 111 -0.03 11.29 11.15
C GLY A 111 1.34 10.72 11.52
N GLN A 112 1.59 9.47 11.15
CA GLN A 112 2.78 8.71 11.55
C GLN A 112 3.37 7.93 10.38
N TYR A 113 4.68 7.74 10.41
CA TYR A 113 5.39 6.79 9.57
C TYR A 113 5.81 5.61 10.44
N LEU A 114 5.12 4.48 10.25
CA LEU A 114 5.34 3.28 11.05
C LEU A 114 6.35 2.36 10.39
N LYS A 115 7.30 1.94 11.21
CA LYS A 115 8.53 1.28 10.81
C LYS A 115 8.59 -0.08 11.51
N TYR A 116 8.39 -1.18 10.77
CA TYR A 116 8.39 -2.52 11.36
C TYR A 116 9.60 -3.35 10.90
N GLY A 117 10.16 -4.14 11.84
CA GLY A 117 11.31 -5.02 11.62
C GLY A 117 12.59 -4.57 12.32
N GLN A 118 13.51 -5.53 12.55
CA GLN A 118 14.80 -5.32 13.23
C GLN A 118 15.95 -5.80 12.34
N GLY A 119 17.09 -5.09 12.36
CA GLY A 119 18.25 -5.43 11.52
C GLY A 119 18.24 -4.81 10.11
N ASN A 120 17.16 -4.10 9.74
CA ASN A 120 17.03 -3.39 8.46
C ASN A 120 16.87 -1.87 8.69
N GLN A 121 17.95 -1.20 9.11
CA GLN A 121 17.93 0.23 9.46
C GLN A 121 17.45 1.12 8.30
N LYS A 122 17.76 0.75 7.04
CA LYS A 122 17.41 1.53 5.85
C LYS A 122 16.05 1.20 5.24
N HIS A 123 15.39 0.09 5.61
CA HIS A 123 14.13 -0.39 5.00
C HIS A 123 14.13 -0.51 3.50
N GLN A 124 15.32 -0.74 3.01
CA GLN A 124 15.70 -0.73 1.61
C GLN A 124 16.84 -1.74 1.42
N SER A 125 16.95 -2.74 2.31
CA SER A 125 17.97 -3.80 2.22
C SER A 125 17.94 -4.50 0.86
N THR A 126 16.78 -4.53 0.22
CA THR A 126 16.56 -5.08 -1.13
C THR A 126 16.31 -4.00 -2.19
N ALA A 127 16.32 -2.72 -1.81
CA ALA A 127 16.14 -1.64 -2.77
C ALA A 127 17.32 -1.63 -3.73
N GLY A 128 16.99 -1.72 -5.02
CA GLY A 128 17.98 -1.76 -6.09
C GLY A 128 18.38 -3.15 -6.54
N ILE A 129 17.83 -4.22 -5.92
CA ILE A 129 17.86 -5.55 -6.54
C ILE A 129 16.89 -5.54 -7.73
N ASP A 130 17.44 -5.86 -8.90
CA ASP A 130 16.77 -5.86 -10.21
C ASP A 130 16.73 -7.26 -10.85
N THR A 131 16.98 -8.30 -10.06
CA THR A 131 16.91 -9.71 -10.47
C THR A 131 16.26 -10.56 -9.38
N ASP A 132 15.95 -11.81 -9.69
CA ASP A 132 15.39 -12.78 -8.73
C ASP A 132 16.33 -13.11 -7.54
N ALA A 133 17.56 -12.58 -7.51
CA ALA A 133 18.49 -12.75 -6.39
C ALA A 133 17.89 -12.30 -5.04
N GLY A 134 17.04 -11.27 -5.05
CA GLY A 134 16.40 -10.76 -3.83
C GLY A 134 15.35 -11.73 -3.29
N TRP A 135 14.54 -12.31 -4.17
CA TRP A 135 13.56 -13.34 -3.81
C TRP A 135 14.23 -14.62 -3.29
N ARG A 136 15.33 -15.04 -3.92
CA ARG A 136 16.06 -16.27 -3.58
C ARG A 136 17.01 -16.13 -2.39
N GLY A 137 17.28 -14.91 -1.94
CA GLY A 137 18.22 -14.64 -0.85
C GLY A 137 17.68 -15.03 0.52
N GLU A 138 18.58 -15.47 1.40
CA GLU A 138 18.29 -15.66 2.82
C GLU A 138 18.11 -14.31 3.54
N MET A 139 17.18 -14.26 4.49
CA MET A 139 16.94 -13.07 5.30
C MET A 139 17.81 -13.12 6.55
N ASN A 140 18.60 -12.06 6.77
CA ASN A 140 19.40 -11.85 7.98
C ASN A 140 18.82 -10.78 8.91
N PHE A 141 17.56 -10.39 8.70
CA PHE A 141 16.81 -9.43 9.51
C PHE A 141 15.38 -9.95 9.73
N SER A 142 14.73 -9.41 10.77
CA SER A 142 13.35 -9.78 11.12
C SER A 142 12.37 -8.73 10.60
N GLU A 143 11.21 -9.19 10.12
CA GLU A 143 10.10 -8.34 9.70
C GLU A 143 8.82 -8.75 10.42
N VAL A 144 7.93 -7.79 10.65
CA VAL A 144 6.61 -8.07 11.25
C VAL A 144 5.64 -8.49 10.15
N PRO A 145 4.85 -9.55 10.34
CA PRO A 145 3.88 -9.97 9.34
C PRO A 145 2.83 -8.89 9.06
N THR A 146 2.59 -8.57 7.78
CA THR A 146 1.47 -7.70 7.36
C THR A 146 0.11 -8.23 7.85
N ALA A 147 0.03 -9.53 8.13
CA ALA A 147 -1.15 -10.15 8.76
C ALA A 147 -1.55 -9.51 10.10
N ASN A 148 -0.59 -8.97 10.87
CA ASN A 148 -0.89 -8.24 12.12
C ASN A 148 -1.72 -6.98 11.83
N LEU A 149 -1.40 -6.27 10.74
CA LEU A 149 -2.18 -5.11 10.29
C LEU A 149 -3.60 -5.53 9.87
N TYR A 150 -3.74 -6.61 9.11
CA TYR A 150 -5.05 -7.11 8.69
C TYR A 150 -5.93 -7.53 9.87
N LEU A 151 -5.35 -8.22 10.87
CA LEU A 151 -6.07 -8.56 12.09
C LEU A 151 -6.52 -7.31 12.85
N THR A 152 -5.64 -6.31 12.95
CA THR A 152 -5.96 -5.01 13.56
C THR A 152 -7.12 -4.30 12.85
N MET A 153 -7.10 -4.30 11.52
CA MET A 153 -8.18 -3.70 10.72
C MET A 153 -9.51 -4.44 10.92
N LEU A 154 -9.49 -5.77 10.95
CA LEU A 154 -10.70 -6.57 11.23
C LEU A 154 -11.31 -6.19 12.58
N HIS A 155 -10.50 -6.10 13.64
CA HIS A 155 -10.98 -5.72 14.98
C HIS A 155 -11.58 -4.31 15.00
N LYS A 156 -10.93 -3.33 14.38
CA LYS A 156 -11.46 -1.95 14.28
C LYS A 156 -12.73 -1.85 13.45
N LEU A 157 -12.95 -2.79 12.55
CA LEU A 157 -14.19 -2.91 11.77
C LEU A 157 -15.28 -3.72 12.49
N GLY A 158 -15.05 -4.11 13.74
CA GLY A 158 -16.00 -4.86 14.58
C GLY A 158 -16.03 -6.36 14.29
N VAL A 159 -15.00 -6.92 13.65
CA VAL A 159 -14.89 -8.36 13.37
C VAL A 159 -14.00 -9.01 14.44
N GLU A 160 -14.60 -9.86 15.27
CA GLU A 160 -13.93 -10.55 16.39
C GLU A 160 -13.12 -11.78 15.94
N ALA A 161 -12.21 -11.61 14.98
CA ALA A 161 -11.32 -12.68 14.53
C ALA A 161 -10.24 -12.96 15.57
N LYS A 162 -10.01 -14.24 15.94
CA LYS A 162 -8.91 -14.61 16.84
C LYS A 162 -7.54 -14.59 16.16
N SER A 163 -7.51 -14.79 14.85
CA SER A 163 -6.31 -14.82 14.02
C SER A 163 -6.62 -14.48 12.58
N PHE A 164 -5.58 -14.11 11.82
CA PHE A 164 -5.66 -13.91 10.37
C PHE A 164 -4.35 -14.33 9.71
N ALA A 165 -4.40 -15.18 8.68
CA ALA A 165 -3.22 -15.65 7.93
C ALA A 165 -2.04 -16.10 8.82
N GLY A 166 -2.34 -16.80 9.92
CA GLY A 166 -1.34 -17.30 10.89
C GLY A 166 -0.92 -16.30 11.97
N SER A 167 -1.30 -15.02 11.87
CA SER A 167 -1.06 -14.03 12.92
C SER A 167 -2.15 -14.05 14.00
N THR A 168 -1.74 -13.87 15.25
CA THR A 168 -2.61 -13.66 16.43
C THR A 168 -2.39 -12.30 17.09
N GLU A 169 -1.59 -11.42 16.47
CA GLU A 169 -1.15 -10.16 17.06
C GLU A 169 -1.76 -8.95 16.35
N THR A 170 -2.01 -7.87 17.09
CA THR A 170 -2.46 -6.58 16.57
C THR A 170 -1.39 -5.51 16.74
N LEU A 171 -1.53 -4.41 16.01
CA LEU A 171 -0.64 -3.26 16.03
C LEU A 171 -1.31 -2.13 16.82
N ALA A 172 -0.82 -1.84 18.02
CA ALA A 172 -1.44 -0.86 18.92
C ALA A 172 -1.31 0.60 18.44
N GLU A 173 -0.33 0.85 17.59
CA GLU A 173 -0.03 2.15 16.98
C GLU A 173 -1.01 2.50 15.85
N VAL A 174 -1.69 1.51 15.28
CA VAL A 174 -2.64 1.64 14.15
C VAL A 174 -4.04 1.96 14.64
#